data_AF-A0A537LCQ0-F1
#
_entry.id   AF-A0A537LCQ0-F1
#
_cell.length_a   1.000
_cell.length_b   1.000
_cell.length_c   1.000
_cell.angle_alpha   90.00
_cell.angle_beta   90.00
_cell.angle_gamma   90.00
#
_symmetry.space_group_name_H-M   'P 1'
#
loop_
_entity.id
_entity.type
_entity.pdbx_description
1 polymer ?
#
loop_
_entity_poly.entity_id
_entity_poly.type
_entity_poly.pdbx_seq_one_letter_code
_entity_poly.pdbx_strand_id
1 'polypeptide(L)'
;MKRLSTAVEDAVVLQKRDRHKKWLWCRLENKFFDDALWRVVADMTCLPLFQVQAFVGRLECHANAADPRGYVGDFRPIEFAAAMGMPPADAVRIFAALKHKDIAWIDQDHVVTFYGRNPDQIDATAPERDRRRKARRWLEKDLARRHEAGWIDTEQLDGLVAWIEDLPDPELFALRDKLRKGVALEAALSTGTGHAVADRGTVASHARAKLILAQKLGDDSGDIARGTTAGLSEEGVSGTEGDSQAHARLWIELEGKRLAIERMPHEQPGRVETLLQRWCDQDLNGDAVGLMTVLIECGRLNVLGSNFFIEVTSGIGRYRRQKLAEQDKQHKLPLRGLVAVDKSRTG
;
A
#
# COMPACT_ATOMS: atom_id res chain seq x y z
N MET A 1 -42.94 36.79 20.85
CA MET A 1 -42.68 35.35 21.08
C MET A 1 -43.20 34.46 19.92
N LYS A 2 -42.79 34.70 18.65
CA LYS A 2 -43.28 33.92 17.48
C LYS A 2 -42.18 33.41 16.53
N ARG A 3 -40.90 33.44 16.92
CA ARG A 3 -39.76 33.11 16.04
C ARG A 3 -39.00 31.83 16.42
N LEU A 4 -39.34 31.17 17.53
CA LEU A 4 -38.68 29.93 17.96
C LEU A 4 -39.40 28.67 17.47
N SER A 5 -40.69 28.71 17.13
CA SER A 5 -41.41 27.50 16.66
C SER A 5 -41.05 27.14 15.22
N THR A 6 -40.83 28.13 14.34
CA THR A 6 -40.44 27.89 12.94
C THR A 6 -39.06 27.25 12.81
N ALA A 7 -38.06 27.64 13.60
CA ALA A 7 -36.73 27.02 13.53
C ALA A 7 -36.72 25.57 14.04
N VAL A 8 -37.55 25.25 15.03
CA VAL A 8 -37.71 23.88 15.54
C VAL A 8 -38.51 23.03 14.57
N GLU A 9 -39.57 23.57 13.99
CA GLU A 9 -40.35 22.92 12.93
C GLU A 9 -39.51 22.69 11.68
N ASP A 10 -38.71 23.67 11.24
CA ASP A 10 -37.78 23.55 10.11
C ASP A 10 -36.68 22.54 10.41
N ALA A 11 -36.15 22.49 11.63
CA ALA A 11 -35.16 21.48 12.05
C ALA A 11 -35.76 20.06 12.10
N VAL A 12 -37.01 19.92 12.54
CA VAL A 12 -37.75 18.65 12.54
C VAL A 12 -38.09 18.22 11.10
N VAL A 13 -38.44 19.16 10.22
CA VAL A 13 -38.70 18.92 8.79
C VAL A 13 -37.41 18.59 8.04
N LEU A 14 -36.28 19.24 8.36
CA LEU A 14 -34.95 18.91 7.83
C LEU A 14 -34.49 17.53 8.30
N GLN A 15 -34.67 17.19 9.60
CA GLN A 15 -34.42 15.84 10.10
C GLN A 15 -35.29 14.78 9.43
N LYS A 16 -36.57 15.09 9.12
CA LYS A 16 -37.45 14.17 8.38
C LYS A 16 -37.03 14.04 6.91
N ARG A 17 -36.55 15.12 6.28
CA ARG A 17 -36.09 15.10 4.87
C ARG A 17 -34.77 14.33 4.67
N ASP A 18 -33.90 14.27 5.68
CA ASP A 18 -32.67 13.48 5.59
C ASP A 18 -32.86 11.97 5.78
N ARG A 19 -33.98 11.53 6.38
CA ARG A 19 -34.26 10.10 6.64
C ARG A 19 -34.75 9.31 5.42
N HIS A 20 -35.12 9.98 4.32
CA HIS A 20 -35.55 9.32 3.07
C HIS A 20 -34.45 9.24 2.00
N LYS A 21 -33.18 9.33 2.36
CA LYS A 21 -32.09 9.00 1.44
C LYS A 21 -32.05 7.48 1.26
N LYS A 22 -32.65 6.98 0.18
CA LYS A 22 -32.41 5.60 -0.28
C LYS A 22 -30.98 5.53 -0.82
N TRP A 23 -30.09 4.85 -0.09
CA TRP A 23 -28.69 4.71 -0.48
C TRP A 23 -28.55 3.55 -1.48
N LEU A 24 -28.15 3.88 -2.71
CA LEU A 24 -27.92 2.89 -3.79
C LEU A 24 -26.62 2.08 -3.61
N TRP A 25 -25.90 2.29 -2.50
CA TRP A 25 -24.62 1.64 -2.22
C TRP A 25 -24.60 1.13 -0.77
N CYS A 26 -23.98 -0.04 -0.57
CA CYS A 26 -23.61 -0.59 0.73
C CYS A 26 -22.10 -0.83 0.73
N ARG A 27 -21.41 -0.39 1.79
CA ARG A 27 -19.98 -0.66 1.99
C ARG A 27 -19.83 -2.01 2.67
N LEU A 28 -19.36 -2.99 1.90
CA LEU A 28 -18.79 -4.20 2.44
C LEU A 28 -17.29 -3.96 2.67
N GLU A 29 -16.77 -4.43 3.79
CA GLU A 29 -15.33 -4.37 4.05
C GLU A 29 -14.58 -5.24 3.05
N ASN A 30 -13.34 -4.86 2.75
CA ASN A 30 -12.43 -5.75 2.04
C ASN A 30 -12.31 -7.03 2.86
N LYS A 31 -12.51 -8.20 2.22
CA LYS A 31 -12.56 -9.51 2.86
C LYS A 31 -13.84 -9.80 3.65
N PHE A 32 -14.93 -9.05 3.44
CA PHE A 32 -16.22 -9.35 4.07
C PHE A 32 -16.57 -10.82 3.92
N PHE A 33 -16.52 -11.39 2.71
CA PHE A 33 -16.81 -12.81 2.50
C PHE A 33 -15.72 -13.77 3.02
N ASP A 34 -14.52 -13.30 3.31
CA ASP A 34 -13.44 -14.14 3.87
C ASP A 34 -13.43 -14.18 5.40
N ASP A 35 -14.35 -13.46 6.06
CA ASP A 35 -14.47 -13.45 7.52
C ASP A 35 -14.67 -14.88 8.05
N ALA A 36 -13.87 -15.24 9.06
CA ALA A 36 -13.95 -16.55 9.70
C ALA A 36 -15.33 -16.79 10.34
N LEU A 37 -16.05 -15.73 10.69
CA LEU A 37 -17.41 -15.80 11.23
C LEU A 37 -18.36 -16.60 10.33
N TRP A 38 -18.24 -16.47 9.01
CA TRP A 38 -19.12 -17.19 8.08
C TRP A 38 -18.88 -18.69 8.08
N ARG A 39 -17.65 -19.12 8.37
CA ARG A 39 -17.34 -20.55 8.57
C ARG A 39 -18.01 -21.08 9.84
N VAL A 40 -17.96 -20.31 10.93
CA VAL A 40 -18.63 -20.68 12.18
C VAL A 40 -20.15 -20.83 11.96
N VAL A 41 -20.77 -19.88 11.25
CA VAL A 41 -22.21 -19.96 10.92
C VAL A 41 -22.52 -21.16 10.00
N ALA A 42 -21.67 -21.43 9.02
CA ALA A 42 -21.78 -22.60 8.14
C ALA A 42 -21.72 -23.91 8.94
N ASP A 43 -20.78 -24.02 9.89
CA ASP A 43 -20.65 -25.19 10.76
C ASP A 43 -21.87 -25.35 11.68
N MET A 44 -22.31 -24.27 12.34
CA MET A 44 -23.49 -24.27 13.23
C MET A 44 -24.77 -24.68 12.50
N THR A 45 -24.87 -24.32 11.22
CA THR A 45 -26.02 -24.65 10.38
C THR A 45 -25.80 -25.87 9.49
N CYS A 46 -24.66 -26.55 9.55
CA CYS A 46 -24.34 -27.67 8.64
C CYS A 46 -24.67 -27.36 7.17
N LEU A 47 -24.41 -26.13 6.72
CA LEU A 47 -24.68 -25.66 5.36
C LEU A 47 -23.38 -25.30 4.65
N PRO A 48 -23.31 -25.42 3.32
CA PRO A 48 -22.17 -24.95 2.56
C PRO A 48 -21.88 -23.46 2.79
N LEU A 49 -20.60 -23.12 2.97
CA LEU A 49 -20.15 -21.74 3.21
C LEU A 49 -20.69 -20.74 2.18
N PHE A 50 -20.74 -21.13 0.90
CA PHE A 50 -21.22 -20.24 -0.16
C PHE A 50 -22.70 -19.87 0.00
N GLN A 51 -23.54 -20.75 0.57
CA GLN A 51 -24.95 -20.46 0.83
C GLN A 51 -25.08 -19.45 1.97
N VAL A 52 -24.27 -19.61 3.02
CA VAL A 52 -24.20 -18.65 4.13
C VAL A 52 -23.74 -17.29 3.61
N GLN A 53 -22.65 -17.24 2.83
CA GLN A 53 -22.13 -16.01 2.23
C GLN A 53 -23.16 -15.31 1.32
N ALA A 54 -23.86 -16.07 0.47
CA ALA A 54 -24.93 -15.53 -0.38
C ALA A 54 -26.08 -14.96 0.47
N PHE A 55 -26.45 -15.66 1.54
CA PHE A 55 -27.50 -15.23 2.46
C PHE A 55 -27.13 -13.92 3.16
N VAL A 56 -25.95 -13.84 3.79
CA VAL A 56 -25.52 -12.62 4.50
C VAL A 56 -25.30 -11.45 3.55
N GLY A 57 -24.79 -11.70 2.34
CA GLY A 57 -24.61 -10.67 1.32
C GLY A 57 -25.92 -10.01 0.92
N ARG A 58 -27.02 -10.76 0.86
CA ARG A 58 -28.33 -10.17 0.61
C ARG A 58 -29.00 -9.60 1.84
N LEU A 59 -28.80 -10.20 3.01
CA LEU A 59 -29.28 -9.61 4.25
C LEU A 59 -28.69 -8.22 4.47
N GLU A 60 -27.43 -8.00 4.10
CA GLU A 60 -26.80 -6.66 4.04
C GLU A 60 -27.50 -5.72 3.05
N CYS A 61 -27.87 -6.19 1.86
CA CYS A 61 -28.64 -5.40 0.90
C CYS A 61 -30.02 -5.01 1.45
N HIS A 62 -30.69 -5.92 2.14
CA HIS A 62 -31.96 -5.66 2.83
C HIS A 62 -31.77 -4.61 3.92
N ALA A 63 -30.81 -4.84 4.82
CA ALA A 63 -30.49 -3.92 5.92
C ALA A 63 -30.14 -2.53 5.39
N ASN A 64 -29.43 -2.43 4.27
CA ASN A 64 -29.12 -1.15 3.63
C ASN A 64 -30.35 -0.42 3.06
N ALA A 65 -31.36 -1.16 2.60
CA ALA A 65 -32.59 -0.61 2.04
C ALA A 65 -33.67 -0.34 3.10
N ALA A 66 -33.54 -0.89 4.31
CA ALA A 66 -34.46 -0.73 5.41
C ALA A 66 -34.47 0.71 5.96
N ASP A 67 -35.58 1.07 6.64
CA ASP A 67 -35.75 2.32 7.36
C ASP A 67 -36.17 2.00 8.82
N PRO A 68 -35.27 2.18 9.82
CA PRO A 68 -33.91 2.70 9.69
C PRO A 68 -32.95 1.71 9.01
N ARG A 69 -31.84 2.19 8.44
CA ARG A 69 -30.82 1.30 7.85
C ARG A 69 -30.19 0.40 8.90
N GLY A 70 -29.69 -0.75 8.48
CA GLY A 70 -29.16 -1.77 9.39
C GLY A 70 -30.25 -2.63 10.02
N TYR A 71 -31.53 -2.22 9.95
CA TYR A 71 -32.65 -2.98 10.48
C TYR A 71 -32.99 -4.20 9.62
N VAL A 72 -33.30 -5.31 10.29
CA VAL A 72 -33.64 -6.60 9.68
C VAL A 72 -34.85 -7.26 10.35
N GLY A 73 -35.62 -6.55 11.19
CA GLY A 73 -36.77 -7.15 11.89
C GLY A 73 -37.98 -7.42 10.98
N ASP A 74 -38.06 -6.72 9.85
CA ASP A 74 -39.02 -6.99 8.77
C ASP A 74 -38.52 -8.05 7.78
N PHE A 75 -37.26 -8.50 7.90
CA PHE A 75 -36.70 -9.52 7.02
C PHE A 75 -37.48 -10.84 7.16
N ARG A 76 -37.80 -11.45 6.02
CA ARG A 76 -38.56 -12.71 5.93
C ARG A 76 -37.65 -13.80 5.32
N PRO A 77 -37.00 -14.65 6.14
CA PRO A 77 -36.08 -15.68 5.64
C PRO A 77 -36.72 -16.64 4.64
N ILE A 78 -38.02 -16.94 4.78
CA ILE A 78 -38.75 -17.86 3.90
C ILE A 78 -38.94 -17.29 2.50
N GLU A 79 -39.39 -16.03 2.39
CA GLU A 79 -39.52 -15.34 1.10
C GLU A 79 -38.16 -15.22 0.41
N PHE A 80 -37.14 -15.00 1.24
CA PHE A 80 -35.78 -14.90 0.75
C PHE A 80 -35.21 -16.23 0.27
N ALA A 81 -35.54 -17.33 0.94
CA ALA A 81 -35.19 -18.68 0.51
C ALA A 81 -35.73 -18.98 -0.90
N ALA A 82 -36.99 -18.63 -1.14
CA ALA A 82 -37.62 -18.80 -2.45
C ALA A 82 -36.89 -18.01 -3.55
N ALA A 83 -36.48 -16.77 -3.27
CA ALA A 83 -35.74 -15.94 -4.22
C ALA A 83 -34.34 -16.49 -4.56
N MET A 84 -33.69 -17.18 -3.61
CA MET A 84 -32.36 -17.79 -3.82
C MET A 84 -32.41 -19.24 -4.31
N GLY A 85 -33.59 -19.84 -4.43
CA GLY A 85 -33.73 -21.26 -4.74
C GLY A 85 -33.16 -22.17 -3.65
N MET A 86 -33.22 -21.76 -2.38
CA MET A 86 -32.77 -22.56 -1.24
C MET A 86 -33.96 -23.07 -0.40
N PRO A 87 -33.82 -24.18 0.34
CA PRO A 87 -34.86 -24.65 1.24
C PRO A 87 -35.22 -23.59 2.32
N PRO A 88 -36.52 -23.34 2.59
CA PRO A 88 -36.94 -22.37 3.62
C PRO A 88 -36.38 -22.66 5.01
N ALA A 89 -36.29 -23.94 5.38
CA ALA A 89 -35.73 -24.37 6.65
C ALA A 89 -34.26 -23.92 6.81
N ASP A 90 -33.48 -23.96 5.73
CA ASP A 90 -32.07 -23.57 5.76
C ASP A 90 -31.90 -22.06 5.93
N ALA A 91 -32.72 -21.25 5.24
CA ALA A 91 -32.73 -19.80 5.42
C ALA A 91 -33.08 -19.40 6.87
N VAL A 92 -34.08 -20.07 7.46
CA VAL A 92 -34.47 -19.84 8.87
C VAL A 92 -33.32 -20.21 9.82
N ARG A 93 -32.61 -21.31 9.56
CA ARG A 93 -31.45 -21.74 10.36
C ARG A 93 -30.30 -20.75 10.29
N ILE A 94 -29.94 -20.26 9.09
CA ILE A 94 -28.90 -19.22 8.94
C ILE A 94 -29.30 -17.97 9.71
N PHE A 95 -30.53 -17.47 9.53
CA PHE A 95 -30.99 -16.27 10.23
C PHE A 95 -30.98 -16.42 11.75
N ALA A 96 -31.39 -17.57 12.27
CA ALA A 96 -31.32 -17.89 13.69
C ALA A 96 -29.88 -17.96 14.20
N ALA A 97 -28.95 -18.54 13.44
CA ALA A 97 -27.53 -18.59 13.80
C ALA A 97 -26.90 -17.19 13.87
N LEU A 98 -27.25 -16.28 12.96
CA LEU A 98 -26.78 -14.89 12.98
C LEU A 98 -27.27 -14.09 14.21
N LYS A 99 -28.42 -14.46 14.78
CA LYS A 99 -28.97 -13.92 16.03
C LYS A 99 -28.47 -14.64 17.29
N HIS A 100 -27.76 -15.76 17.14
CA HIS A 100 -27.29 -16.55 18.27
C HIS A 100 -26.34 -15.73 19.13
N LYS A 101 -26.46 -15.80 20.46
CA LYS A 101 -25.68 -14.99 21.41
C LYS A 101 -24.15 -15.07 21.22
N ASP A 102 -23.64 -16.20 20.74
CA ASP A 102 -22.19 -16.41 20.54
C ASP A 102 -21.69 -15.80 19.21
N ILE A 103 -22.60 -15.53 18.27
CA ILE A 103 -22.33 -14.87 17.00
C ILE A 103 -22.66 -13.37 17.10
N ALA A 104 -23.84 -13.06 17.65
CA ALA A 104 -24.38 -11.73 17.91
C ALA A 104 -24.17 -10.75 16.74
N TRP A 105 -24.23 -11.26 15.51
CA TRP A 105 -24.05 -10.42 14.32
C TRP A 105 -25.30 -9.58 14.06
N ILE A 106 -26.47 -10.14 14.43
CA ILE A 106 -27.75 -9.43 14.55
C ILE A 106 -28.09 -9.32 16.04
N ASP A 107 -28.26 -8.10 16.53
CA ASP A 107 -28.77 -7.81 17.87
C ASP A 107 -29.89 -6.78 17.78
N GLN A 108 -30.95 -6.96 18.57
CA GLN A 108 -32.15 -6.10 18.56
C GLN A 108 -32.66 -5.80 17.14
N ASP A 109 -32.70 -6.85 16.31
CA ASP A 109 -33.08 -6.77 14.90
C ASP A 109 -32.24 -5.81 14.04
N HIS A 110 -31.01 -5.54 14.45
CA HIS A 110 -30.04 -4.73 13.71
C HIS A 110 -28.73 -5.48 13.48
N VAL A 111 -28.10 -5.24 12.33
CA VAL A 111 -26.72 -5.69 12.07
C VAL A 111 -25.74 -4.84 12.89
N VAL A 112 -25.05 -5.44 13.84
CA VAL A 112 -24.27 -4.73 14.88
C VAL A 112 -23.21 -3.80 14.30
N THR A 113 -22.50 -4.22 13.26
CA THR A 113 -21.40 -3.44 12.65
C THR A 113 -21.86 -2.55 11.49
N PHE A 114 -23.16 -2.47 11.23
CA PHE A 114 -23.68 -1.81 10.03
C PHE A 114 -23.31 -0.33 9.97
N TYR A 115 -23.65 0.44 11.00
CA TYR A 115 -23.42 1.89 11.02
C TYR A 115 -21.95 2.28 11.07
N GLY A 116 -21.09 1.45 11.67
CA GLY A 116 -19.64 1.66 11.65
C GLY A 116 -19.08 1.63 10.21
N ARG A 117 -19.64 0.76 9.36
CA ARG A 117 -19.25 0.63 7.94
C ARG A 117 -20.02 1.58 7.03
N ASN A 118 -21.28 1.86 7.35
CA ASN A 118 -22.25 2.57 6.54
C ASN A 118 -22.82 3.80 7.26
N PRO A 119 -22.01 4.81 7.59
CA PRO A 119 -22.51 6.01 8.27
C PRO A 119 -23.50 6.76 7.38
N ASP A 120 -24.60 7.23 7.96
CA ASP A 120 -25.64 8.01 7.26
C ASP A 120 -25.17 9.41 6.87
N GLN A 121 -24.14 9.92 7.55
CA GLN A 121 -23.45 11.15 7.19
C GLN A 121 -22.06 10.78 6.71
N ILE A 122 -21.79 11.03 5.42
CA ILE A 122 -20.44 10.96 4.90
C ILE A 122 -19.68 12.13 5.50
N ASP A 123 -18.81 11.81 6.45
CA ASP A 123 -17.86 12.78 6.98
C ASP A 123 -16.88 13.19 5.88
N ALA A 124 -17.08 14.39 5.34
CA ALA A 124 -16.25 14.95 4.27
C ALA A 124 -14.77 15.06 4.67
N THR A 125 -14.46 15.07 5.97
CA THR A 125 -13.09 15.11 6.50
C THR A 125 -12.48 13.73 6.71
N ALA A 126 -13.26 12.64 6.62
CA ALA A 126 -12.77 11.28 6.82
C ALA A 126 -11.64 10.87 5.85
N PRO A 127 -11.70 11.17 4.54
CA PRO A 127 -10.58 10.88 3.64
C PRO A 127 -9.29 11.59 4.07
N GLU A 128 -9.41 12.83 4.52
CA GLU A 128 -8.26 13.62 4.97
C GLU A 128 -7.72 13.13 6.32
N ARG A 129 -8.59 12.81 7.28
CA ARG A 129 -8.18 12.12 8.53
C ARG A 129 -7.47 10.79 8.25
N ASP A 130 -7.97 10.00 7.31
CA ASP A 130 -7.34 8.73 6.95
C ASP A 130 -5.98 8.94 6.26
N ARG A 131 -5.86 9.95 5.38
CA ARG A 131 -4.57 10.34 4.79
C ARG A 131 -3.55 10.74 5.85
N ARG A 132 -3.95 11.54 6.84
CA ARG A 132 -3.11 11.98 7.97
C ARG A 132 -2.66 10.80 8.82
N ARG A 133 -3.60 9.95 9.22
CA ARG A 133 -3.32 8.71 9.96
C ARG A 133 -2.35 7.80 9.22
N LYS A 134 -2.54 7.62 7.91
CA LYS A 134 -1.64 6.81 7.07
C LYS A 134 -0.25 7.42 6.94
N ALA A 135 -0.13 8.74 6.83
CA ALA A 135 1.16 9.42 6.77
C ALA A 135 1.94 9.27 8.08
N ARG A 136 1.29 9.47 9.24
CA ARG A 136 1.89 9.26 10.57
C ARG A 136 2.37 7.83 10.77
N ARG A 137 1.49 6.85 10.56
CA ARG A 137 1.85 5.42 10.65
C ARG A 137 3.00 5.03 9.71
N TRP A 138 3.09 5.65 8.53
CA TRP A 138 4.20 5.38 7.63
C TRP A 138 5.51 5.94 8.18
N LEU A 139 5.51 7.17 8.71
CA LEU A 139 6.69 7.81 9.29
C LEU A 139 7.17 7.05 10.53
N GLU A 140 6.26 6.69 11.44
CA GLU A 140 6.58 5.86 12.62
C GLU A 140 7.28 4.56 12.21
N LYS A 141 6.76 3.86 11.20
CA LYS A 141 7.39 2.66 10.66
C LYS A 141 8.74 2.92 10.00
N ASP A 142 8.90 4.05 9.31
CA ASP A 142 10.19 4.41 8.71
C ASP A 142 11.25 4.69 9.80
N LEU A 143 10.88 5.42 10.84
CA LEU A 143 11.74 5.71 11.98
C LEU A 143 12.11 4.43 12.75
N ALA A 144 11.15 3.55 13.02
CA ALA A 144 11.41 2.26 13.65
C ALA A 144 12.44 1.43 12.85
N ARG A 145 12.31 1.38 11.51
CA ARG A 145 13.29 0.69 10.66
C ARG A 145 14.69 1.33 10.70
N ARG A 146 14.76 2.66 10.83
CA ARG A 146 16.05 3.38 10.95
C ARG A 146 16.71 3.15 12.31
N HIS A 147 15.92 3.07 13.37
CA HIS A 147 16.37 2.69 14.71
C HIS A 147 16.90 1.26 14.73
N GLU A 148 16.16 0.30 14.17
CA GLU A 148 16.59 -1.09 14.01
C GLU A 148 17.91 -1.21 13.23
N ALA A 149 18.11 -0.33 12.24
CA ALA A 149 19.34 -0.28 11.44
C ALA A 149 20.49 0.51 12.12
N GLY A 150 20.27 1.09 13.31
CA GLY A 150 21.27 1.85 14.07
C GLY A 150 21.56 3.26 13.55
N TRP A 151 20.67 3.84 12.75
CA TRP A 151 20.84 5.18 12.16
C TRP A 151 20.40 6.30 13.12
N ILE A 152 19.53 5.95 14.06
CA ILE A 152 19.06 6.82 15.14
C ILE A 152 19.02 6.01 16.44
N ASP A 153 19.27 6.65 17.56
CA ASP A 153 19.15 6.03 18.88
C ASP A 153 17.68 6.06 19.39
N THR A 154 17.45 5.43 20.55
CA THR A 154 16.10 5.33 21.14
C THR A 154 15.57 6.70 21.57
N GLU A 155 16.43 7.59 22.08
CA GLU A 155 16.03 8.93 22.53
C GLU A 155 15.59 9.80 21.34
N GLN A 156 16.33 9.71 20.23
CA GLN A 156 15.98 10.31 18.95
C GLN A 156 14.68 9.75 18.38
N LEU A 157 14.46 8.43 18.45
CA LEU A 157 13.22 7.81 18.01
C LEU A 157 12.01 8.36 18.78
N ASP A 158 12.07 8.34 20.10
CA ASP A 158 10.98 8.80 20.96
C ASP A 158 10.69 10.29 20.73
N GLY A 159 11.74 11.13 20.64
CA GLY A 159 11.60 12.55 20.34
C GLY A 159 10.99 12.83 18.96
N LEU A 160 11.38 12.06 17.94
CA LEU A 160 10.83 12.21 16.58
C LEU A 160 9.38 11.71 16.48
N VAL A 161 9.03 10.64 17.18
CA VAL A 161 7.64 10.15 17.24
C VAL A 161 6.73 11.18 17.90
N ALA A 162 7.13 11.71 19.06
CA ALA A 162 6.39 12.79 19.72
C ALA A 162 6.26 14.03 18.83
N TRP A 163 7.33 14.43 18.16
CA TRP A 163 7.30 15.57 17.23
C TRP A 163 6.38 15.35 16.03
N ILE A 164 6.32 14.14 15.47
CA ILE A 164 5.39 13.78 14.39
C ILE A 164 3.92 13.88 14.85
N GLU A 165 3.65 13.60 16.13
CA GLU A 165 2.30 13.73 16.68
C GLU A 165 1.80 15.18 16.67
N ASP A 166 2.70 16.15 16.87
CA ASP A 166 2.35 17.58 16.89
C ASP A 166 2.49 18.26 15.52
N LEU A 167 2.97 17.54 14.51
CA LEU A 167 3.31 18.14 13.23
C LEU A 167 2.07 18.58 12.43
N PRO A 168 2.04 19.82 11.89
CA PRO A 168 0.98 20.28 11.00
C PRO A 168 0.87 19.43 9.73
N ASP A 169 -0.35 19.26 9.22
CA ASP A 169 -0.63 18.39 8.07
C ASP A 169 0.23 18.66 6.82
N PRO A 170 0.47 19.93 6.40
CA PRO A 170 1.31 20.21 5.24
C PRO A 170 2.76 19.75 5.45
N GLU A 171 3.29 19.91 6.66
CA GLU A 171 4.66 19.55 7.01
C GLU A 171 4.81 18.04 7.13
N LEU A 172 3.80 17.35 7.67
CA LEU A 172 3.70 15.89 7.73
C LEU A 172 3.80 15.24 6.35
N PHE A 173 3.04 15.75 5.39
CA PHE A 173 3.08 15.23 4.03
C PHE A 173 4.41 15.57 3.33
N ALA A 174 4.94 16.79 3.53
CA ALA A 174 6.22 17.18 2.96
C ALA A 174 7.39 16.34 3.49
N LEU A 175 7.42 16.05 4.80
CA LEU A 175 8.42 15.17 5.42
C LEU A 175 8.35 13.75 4.85
N ARG A 176 7.15 13.16 4.82
CA ARG A 176 6.93 11.83 4.25
C ARG A 176 7.44 11.74 2.81
N ASP A 177 7.11 12.74 1.99
CA ASP A 177 7.48 12.74 0.58
C ASP A 177 8.99 12.94 0.37
N LYS A 178 9.67 13.73 1.22
CA LYS A 178 11.14 13.85 1.22
C LYS A 178 11.82 12.52 1.57
N LEU A 179 11.40 11.88 2.67
CA LEU A 179 11.97 10.59 3.09
C LEU A 179 11.74 9.50 2.06
N ARG A 180 10.55 9.48 1.42
CA ARG A 180 10.25 8.54 0.33
C ARG A 180 11.12 8.76 -0.91
N LYS A 181 11.57 9.99 -1.16
CA LYS A 181 12.54 10.33 -2.22
C LYS A 181 13.99 10.00 -1.84
N GLY A 182 14.22 9.39 -0.68
CA GLY A 182 15.56 9.03 -0.22
C GLY A 182 16.36 10.20 0.35
N VAL A 183 15.71 11.34 0.65
CA VAL A 183 16.38 12.44 1.35
C VAL A 183 16.79 11.95 2.73
N ALA A 184 18.06 12.18 3.11
CA ALA A 184 18.56 11.84 4.43
C ALA A 184 17.71 12.51 5.53
N LEU A 185 17.49 11.80 6.64
CA LEU A 185 16.58 12.25 7.71
C LEU A 185 16.96 13.65 8.21
N GLU A 186 18.25 13.89 8.47
CA GLU A 186 18.76 15.21 8.89
C GLU A 186 18.42 16.32 7.90
N ALA A 187 18.59 16.07 6.60
CA ALA A 187 18.27 17.04 5.54
C ALA A 187 16.76 17.25 5.39
N ALA A 188 15.97 16.20 5.59
CA ALA A 188 14.51 16.26 5.54
C ALA A 188 13.94 17.08 6.72
N LEU A 189 14.56 16.97 7.90
CA LEU A 189 14.21 17.72 9.11
C LEU A 189 14.68 19.19 9.05
N SER A 190 15.86 19.45 8.48
CA SER A 190 16.45 20.81 8.40
C SER A 190 15.68 21.81 7.53
N THR A 191 14.72 21.35 6.73
CA THR A 191 13.97 22.19 5.78
C THR A 191 12.54 22.49 6.25
N GLY A 192 12.17 22.09 7.48
CA GLY A 192 10.92 22.49 8.13
C GLY A 192 11.01 23.90 8.72
N THR A 193 9.96 24.71 8.54
CA THR A 193 9.86 26.15 8.86
C THR A 193 9.72 26.46 10.35
N GLY A 194 10.57 25.84 11.17
CA GLY A 194 10.71 26.19 12.58
C GLY A 194 10.30 25.06 13.49
N HIS A 195 11.27 24.26 13.89
CA HIS A 195 11.68 24.16 15.28
C HIS A 195 13.12 23.63 15.22
N ALA A 196 14.07 24.44 15.70
CA ALA A 196 15.39 23.92 16.00
C ALA A 196 15.15 22.82 17.03
N VAL A 197 15.28 21.55 16.62
CA VAL A 197 15.39 20.44 17.55
C VAL A 197 16.43 20.88 18.56
N ALA A 198 15.95 21.10 19.77
CA ALA A 198 16.75 21.63 20.85
C ALA A 198 17.97 20.72 21.01
N ASP A 199 19.10 21.39 21.22
CA ASP A 199 20.40 20.82 21.52
C ASP A 199 21.21 20.28 20.33
N ARG A 200 21.92 21.21 19.67
CA ARG A 200 23.03 20.96 18.73
C ARG A 200 24.27 20.32 19.40
N GLY A 201 24.13 19.69 20.57
CA GLY A 201 25.22 19.14 21.36
C GLY A 201 25.65 17.71 21.00
N THR A 202 24.77 16.88 20.43
CA THR A 202 25.03 15.43 20.27
C THR A 202 25.45 14.99 18.87
N VAL A 203 25.16 15.77 17.82
CA VAL A 203 25.46 15.39 16.41
C VAL A 203 26.95 15.54 16.05
N ALA A 204 27.71 16.35 16.79
CA ALA A 204 29.16 16.48 16.61
C ALA A 204 29.93 15.19 16.95
N SER A 205 29.31 14.23 17.65
CA SER A 205 29.93 12.95 18.00
C SER A 205 30.04 11.98 16.81
N HIS A 206 29.15 12.08 15.81
CA HIS A 206 29.08 11.13 14.70
C HIS A 206 30.08 11.41 13.56
N ALA A 207 30.54 12.66 13.42
CA ALA A 207 31.66 12.98 12.53
C ALA A 207 32.97 12.33 13.00
N ARG A 208 33.11 12.06 14.31
CA ARG A 208 34.27 11.39 14.91
C ARG A 208 34.21 9.86 14.78
N ALA A 209 33.01 9.27 14.75
CA ALA A 209 32.83 7.83 14.52
C ALA A 209 33.17 7.41 13.08
N LYS A 210 32.87 8.26 12.07
CA LYS A 210 33.30 8.02 10.67
C LYS A 210 34.81 8.08 10.49
N LEU A 211 35.52 8.88 11.28
CA LEU A 211 36.98 8.97 11.21
C LEU A 211 37.68 7.74 11.83
N ILE A 212 37.11 7.17 12.91
CA ILE A 212 37.64 5.98 13.59
C ILE A 212 37.41 4.70 12.75
N LEU A 213 36.35 4.65 11.94
CA LEU A 213 36.11 3.53 11.03
C LEU A 213 37.01 3.57 9.78
N ALA A 214 37.37 4.77 9.29
CA ALA A 214 38.30 4.94 8.18
C ALA A 214 39.77 4.66 8.57
N GLN A 215 40.14 4.86 9.84
CA GLN A 215 41.49 4.55 10.34
C GLN A 215 41.71 3.07 10.71
N LYS A 216 40.65 2.26 10.84
CA LYS A 216 40.74 0.82 11.16
C LYS A 216 40.81 -0.10 9.93
N LEU A 217 40.80 0.46 8.72
CA LEU A 217 40.87 -0.29 7.45
C LEU A 217 42.18 -0.09 6.68
N GLY A 218 43.17 0.56 7.29
CA GLY A 218 44.50 0.77 6.71
C GLY A 218 45.58 0.39 7.71
N ASP A 219 45.80 -0.91 7.91
CA ASP A 219 47.11 -1.55 8.02
C ASP A 219 46.94 -3.03 8.44
N ASP A 220 47.86 -3.87 7.92
CA ASP A 220 48.09 -5.30 8.17
C ASP A 220 47.36 -6.35 7.30
N SER A 221 47.89 -6.50 6.08
CA SER A 221 48.67 -7.68 5.63
C SER A 221 48.42 -9.04 6.31
N GLY A 222 47.99 -10.03 5.52
CA GLY A 222 48.14 -11.45 5.86
C GLY A 222 47.26 -12.40 5.03
N ASP A 223 47.86 -12.97 3.99
CA ASP A 223 47.38 -14.07 3.11
C ASP A 223 46.28 -15.00 3.66
N ILE A 224 45.26 -15.27 2.83
CA ILE A 224 44.90 -16.62 2.32
C ILE A 224 43.80 -16.51 1.24
N ALA A 225 44.21 -16.85 0.03
CA ALA A 225 43.53 -17.42 -1.14
C ALA A 225 41.99 -17.57 -1.23
N ARG A 226 41.52 -17.22 -2.45
CA ARG A 226 40.36 -17.69 -3.25
C ARG A 226 39.09 -16.84 -3.24
N GLY A 227 38.80 -16.26 -4.40
CA GLY A 227 37.44 -15.93 -4.83
C GLY A 227 37.33 -14.63 -5.62
N THR A 228 37.87 -14.60 -6.83
CA THR A 228 37.71 -13.50 -7.79
C THR A 228 36.23 -13.24 -8.08
N THR A 229 35.69 -12.11 -7.62
CA THR A 229 34.56 -11.44 -8.27
C THR A 229 34.99 -10.03 -8.58
N ALA A 230 35.16 -9.79 -9.88
CA ALA A 230 35.60 -8.54 -10.46
C ALA A 230 34.56 -7.45 -10.20
N GLY A 231 35.03 -6.31 -9.69
CA GLY A 231 34.30 -5.06 -9.74
C GLY A 231 34.17 -4.59 -11.18
N LEU A 232 32.99 -4.10 -11.54
CA LEU A 232 32.81 -3.27 -12.72
C LEU A 232 32.92 -1.82 -12.27
N SER A 233 34.08 -1.25 -12.55
CA SER A 233 34.29 0.19 -12.59
C SER A 233 33.42 0.79 -13.70
N GLU A 234 32.76 1.90 -13.39
CA GLU A 234 32.07 2.75 -14.34
C GLU A 234 33.09 3.41 -15.27
N GLU A 235 33.31 2.82 -16.46
CA GLU A 235 33.87 3.55 -17.59
C GLU A 235 32.77 3.77 -18.63
N GLY A 236 32.43 5.05 -18.83
CA GLY A 236 31.46 5.50 -19.80
C GLY A 236 31.89 5.15 -21.22
N VAL A 237 31.31 4.09 -21.75
CA VAL A 237 31.29 3.78 -23.18
C VAL A 237 29.84 3.90 -23.63
N SER A 238 29.60 4.71 -24.66
CA SER A 238 28.32 4.78 -25.35
C SER A 238 28.08 3.47 -26.11
N GLY A 239 27.76 2.42 -25.35
CA GLY A 239 27.35 1.13 -25.88
C GLY A 239 25.96 1.27 -26.48
N THR A 240 25.79 0.71 -27.68
CA THR A 240 24.47 0.55 -28.28
C THR A 240 23.57 -0.25 -27.34
N GLU A 241 22.27 0.03 -27.29
CA GLU A 241 21.33 -0.64 -26.34
C GLU A 241 21.42 -2.18 -26.37
N GLY A 242 21.88 -2.76 -27.48
CA GLY A 242 22.15 -4.20 -27.62
C GLY A 242 23.22 -4.74 -26.66
N ASP A 243 24.28 -3.98 -26.39
CA ASP A 243 25.36 -4.42 -25.51
C ASP A 243 24.89 -4.47 -24.05
N SER A 244 24.05 -3.51 -23.64
CA SER A 244 23.51 -3.47 -22.27
C SER A 244 22.54 -4.63 -21.99
N GLN A 245 21.72 -5.01 -22.98
CA GLN A 245 20.81 -6.15 -22.86
C GLN A 245 21.58 -7.47 -22.76
N ALA A 246 22.63 -7.65 -23.55
CA ALA A 246 23.47 -8.85 -23.49
C ALA A 246 24.17 -8.99 -22.13
N HIS A 247 24.75 -7.90 -21.60
CA HIS A 247 25.35 -7.90 -20.26
C HIS A 247 24.35 -8.20 -19.15
N ALA A 248 23.16 -7.61 -19.21
CA ALA A 248 22.12 -7.86 -18.22
C ALA A 248 21.65 -9.32 -18.22
N ARG A 249 21.50 -9.94 -19.40
CA ARG A 249 21.17 -11.36 -19.53
C ARG A 249 22.25 -12.24 -18.92
N LEU A 250 23.52 -11.97 -19.23
CA LEU A 250 24.65 -12.69 -18.67
C LEU A 250 24.68 -12.59 -17.14
N TRP A 251 24.45 -11.39 -16.59
CA TRP A 251 24.36 -11.21 -15.14
C TRP A 251 23.18 -11.97 -14.53
N ILE A 252 22.00 -11.97 -15.18
CA ILE A 252 20.82 -12.70 -14.67
C ILE A 252 21.11 -14.21 -14.63
N GLU A 253 21.78 -14.74 -15.64
CA GLU A 253 22.15 -16.16 -15.70
C GLU A 253 23.16 -16.56 -14.62
N LEU A 254 24.20 -15.75 -14.43
CA LEU A 254 25.28 -16.06 -13.49
C LEU A 254 24.89 -15.74 -12.03
N GLU A 255 24.30 -14.57 -11.78
CA GLU A 255 24.11 -13.99 -10.45
C GLU A 255 22.63 -13.86 -10.07
N GLY A 256 21.79 -13.45 -11.01
CA GLY A 256 20.35 -13.24 -10.77
C GLY A 256 19.63 -14.53 -10.35
N LYS A 257 19.98 -15.66 -10.97
CA LYS A 257 19.46 -16.99 -10.60
C LYS A 257 19.83 -17.37 -9.17
N ARG A 258 21.10 -17.19 -8.79
CA ARG A 258 21.57 -17.47 -7.43
C ARG A 258 20.82 -16.61 -6.41
N LEU A 259 20.70 -15.31 -6.68
CA LEU A 259 19.96 -14.38 -5.82
C LEU A 259 18.50 -14.81 -5.64
N ALA A 260 17.81 -15.15 -6.74
CA ALA A 260 16.41 -15.57 -6.67
C ALA A 260 16.22 -16.88 -5.88
N ILE A 261 17.13 -17.86 -6.05
CA ILE A 261 17.09 -19.12 -5.29
C ILE A 261 17.33 -18.88 -3.80
N GLU A 262 18.34 -18.08 -3.45
CA GLU A 262 18.65 -17.73 -2.06
C GLU A 262 17.45 -17.08 -1.36
N ARG A 263 16.73 -16.20 -2.08
CA ARG A 263 15.61 -15.44 -1.51
C ARG A 263 14.27 -16.16 -1.56
N MET A 264 14.16 -17.25 -2.33
CA MET A 264 12.95 -18.09 -2.41
C MET A 264 13.26 -19.53 -1.96
N PRO A 265 13.69 -19.76 -0.70
CA PRO A 265 14.21 -21.06 -0.26
C PRO A 265 13.17 -22.19 -0.24
N HIS A 266 11.87 -21.86 -0.27
CA HIS A 266 10.78 -22.82 -0.31
C HIS A 266 10.38 -23.23 -1.72
N GLU A 267 10.93 -22.58 -2.74
CA GLU A 267 10.63 -22.86 -4.14
C GLU A 267 11.67 -23.78 -4.74
N GLN A 268 11.23 -24.73 -5.57
CA GLN A 268 12.17 -25.62 -6.24
C GLN A 268 13.02 -24.80 -7.24
N PRO A 269 14.35 -25.05 -7.33
CA PRO A 269 15.24 -24.28 -8.22
C PRO A 269 14.76 -24.20 -9.68
N GLY A 270 14.20 -25.30 -10.22
CA GLY A 270 13.64 -25.30 -11.59
C GLY A 270 12.42 -24.39 -11.76
N ARG A 271 11.63 -24.19 -10.70
CA ARG A 271 10.50 -23.25 -10.70
C ARG A 271 11.01 -21.81 -10.68
N VAL A 272 12.05 -21.51 -9.91
CA VAL A 272 12.68 -20.17 -9.89
C VAL A 272 13.25 -19.81 -11.26
N GLU A 273 13.91 -20.75 -11.94
CA GLU A 273 14.40 -20.58 -13.31
C GLU A 273 13.27 -20.31 -14.31
N THR A 274 12.18 -21.07 -14.22
CA THR A 274 10.99 -20.85 -15.05
C THR A 274 10.38 -19.45 -14.83
N LEU A 275 10.39 -18.96 -13.58
CA LEU A 275 9.88 -17.64 -13.24
C LEU A 275 10.78 -16.52 -13.79
N LEU A 276 12.10 -16.65 -13.65
CA LEU A 276 13.07 -15.71 -14.23
C LEU A 276 12.91 -15.61 -15.74
N GLN A 277 12.77 -16.76 -16.42
CA GLN A 277 12.54 -16.77 -17.86
C GLN A 277 11.21 -16.09 -18.24
N ARG A 278 10.13 -16.35 -17.48
CA ARG A 278 8.85 -15.66 -17.68
C ARG A 278 8.95 -14.15 -17.48
N TRP A 279 9.68 -13.69 -16.47
CA TRP A 279 9.89 -12.26 -16.25
C TRP A 279 10.65 -11.60 -17.39
N CYS A 280 11.68 -12.28 -17.92
CA CYS A 280 12.38 -11.84 -19.13
C CYS A 280 11.43 -11.75 -20.33
N ASP A 281 10.62 -12.78 -20.57
CA ASP A 281 9.85 -12.91 -21.82
C ASP A 281 8.51 -12.15 -21.82
N GLN A 282 7.79 -12.16 -20.69
CA GLN A 282 6.38 -11.73 -20.63
C GLN A 282 6.19 -10.37 -19.96
N ASP A 283 6.85 -10.10 -18.83
CA ASP A 283 6.54 -8.90 -18.03
C ASP A 283 7.32 -7.66 -18.48
N LEU A 284 8.50 -7.85 -19.07
CA LEU A 284 9.38 -6.78 -19.52
C LEU A 284 9.61 -6.75 -21.04
N ASN A 285 8.86 -7.53 -21.84
CA ASN A 285 9.02 -7.65 -23.30
C ASN A 285 10.48 -7.91 -23.72
N GLY A 286 11.22 -8.72 -22.96
CA GLY A 286 12.63 -9.00 -23.24
C GLY A 286 13.65 -8.00 -22.67
N ASP A 287 13.21 -6.96 -21.93
CA ASP A 287 14.09 -5.95 -21.31
C ASP A 287 14.78 -6.50 -20.05
N ALA A 288 15.89 -7.20 -20.26
CA ALA A 288 16.70 -7.82 -19.21
C ALA A 288 17.35 -6.79 -18.27
N VAL A 289 17.66 -5.59 -18.77
CA VAL A 289 18.22 -4.49 -17.96
C VAL A 289 17.25 -4.07 -16.86
N GLY A 290 15.96 -3.96 -17.19
CA GLY A 290 14.91 -3.66 -16.22
C GLY A 290 14.82 -4.74 -15.13
N LEU A 291 14.89 -6.02 -15.51
CA LEU A 291 14.82 -7.13 -14.56
C LEU A 291 16.03 -7.14 -13.62
N MET A 292 17.24 -7.01 -14.17
CA MET A 292 18.48 -6.94 -13.40
C MET A 292 18.40 -5.81 -12.35
N THR A 293 17.92 -4.63 -12.75
CA THR A 293 17.78 -3.47 -11.85
C THR A 293 16.85 -3.79 -10.67
N VAL A 294 15.68 -4.38 -10.95
CA VAL A 294 14.70 -4.76 -9.91
C VAL A 294 15.25 -5.84 -8.98
N LEU A 295 15.95 -6.84 -9.52
CA LEU A 295 16.56 -7.91 -8.72
C LEU A 295 17.64 -7.37 -7.77
N ILE A 296 18.52 -6.49 -8.26
CA ILE A 296 19.54 -5.82 -7.43
C ILE A 296 18.87 -5.00 -6.32
N GLU A 297 17.80 -4.26 -6.62
CA GLU A 297 17.07 -3.48 -5.61
C GLU A 297 16.46 -4.39 -4.54
N CYS A 298 15.84 -5.51 -4.93
CA CYS A 298 15.28 -6.47 -3.98
C CYS A 298 16.37 -7.12 -3.10
N GLY A 299 17.54 -7.40 -3.68
CA GLY A 299 18.72 -7.87 -2.94
C GLY A 299 19.18 -6.85 -1.90
N ARG A 300 19.28 -5.56 -2.28
CA ARG A 300 19.66 -4.48 -1.38
C ARG A 300 18.67 -4.28 -0.23
N LEU A 301 17.38 -4.44 -0.51
CA LEU A 301 16.31 -4.31 0.49
C LEU A 301 16.15 -5.56 1.37
N ASN A 302 16.97 -6.58 1.17
CA ASN A 302 16.95 -7.83 1.90
C ASN A 302 15.56 -8.49 1.95
N VAL A 303 14.82 -8.48 0.83
CA VAL A 303 13.48 -9.09 0.77
C VAL A 303 13.61 -10.61 0.85
N LEU A 304 12.84 -11.26 1.74
CA LEU A 304 12.93 -12.70 2.02
C LEU A 304 11.62 -13.44 1.70
N GLY A 305 11.76 -14.71 1.29
CA GLY A 305 10.68 -15.69 1.18
C GLY A 305 9.68 -15.38 0.07
N SER A 306 8.41 -15.75 0.31
CA SER A 306 7.31 -15.58 -0.65
C SER A 306 7.05 -14.11 -1.03
N ASN A 307 7.49 -13.15 -0.21
CA ASN A 307 7.37 -11.73 -0.51
C ASN A 307 8.35 -11.28 -1.59
N PHE A 308 9.48 -11.97 -1.78
CA PHE A 308 10.45 -11.65 -2.83
C PHE A 308 9.81 -11.70 -4.22
N PHE A 309 9.02 -12.74 -4.50
CA PHE A 309 8.31 -12.88 -5.76
C PHE A 309 7.34 -11.70 -6.02
N ILE A 310 6.56 -11.32 -5.01
CA ILE A 310 5.60 -10.22 -5.08
C ILE A 310 6.32 -8.89 -5.32
N GLU A 311 7.44 -8.66 -4.63
CA GLU A 311 8.21 -7.43 -4.78
C GLU A 311 8.88 -7.32 -6.14
N VAL A 312 9.46 -8.40 -6.66
CA VAL A 312 10.05 -8.40 -8.01
C VAL A 312 8.97 -8.12 -9.05
N THR A 313 7.83 -8.81 -8.99
CA THR A 313 6.74 -8.63 -9.96
C THR A 313 6.13 -7.23 -9.86
N SER A 314 5.96 -6.71 -8.64
CA SER A 314 5.49 -5.33 -8.41
C SER A 314 6.51 -4.30 -8.89
N GLY A 315 7.80 -4.56 -8.69
CA GLY A 315 8.93 -3.74 -9.12
C GLY A 315 9.00 -3.63 -10.64
N ILE A 316 8.85 -4.75 -11.35
CA ILE A 316 8.73 -4.79 -12.81
C ILE A 316 7.58 -3.89 -13.29
N GLY A 317 6.41 -4.00 -12.65
CA GLY A 317 5.27 -3.15 -12.97
C GLY A 317 5.53 -1.65 -12.72
N ARG A 318 6.30 -1.30 -11.68
CA ARG A 318 6.72 0.09 -11.40
C ARG A 318 7.70 0.60 -12.46
N TYR A 319 8.73 -0.18 -12.76
CA TYR A 319 9.74 0.14 -13.78
C TYR A 319 9.09 0.41 -15.15
N ARG A 320 8.14 -0.44 -15.57
CA ARG A 320 7.40 -0.24 -16.82
C ARG A 320 6.64 1.08 -16.87
N ARG A 321 5.95 1.44 -15.78
CA ARG A 321 5.23 2.72 -15.71
C ARG A 321 6.19 3.91 -15.77
N GLN A 322 7.38 3.80 -15.19
CA GLN A 322 8.42 4.83 -15.28
C GLN A 322 8.92 4.97 -16.72
N LYS A 323 9.29 3.88 -17.38
CA LYS A 323 9.76 3.89 -18.78
C LYS A 323 8.72 4.47 -19.74
N LEU A 324 7.44 4.10 -19.58
CA LEU A 324 6.34 4.68 -20.35
C LEU A 324 6.19 6.19 -20.10
N ALA A 325 6.29 6.63 -18.85
CA ALA A 325 6.23 8.06 -18.52
C ALA A 325 7.43 8.84 -19.06
N GLU A 326 8.60 8.23 -19.19
CA GLU A 326 9.80 8.83 -19.80
C GLU A 326 9.66 8.95 -21.33
N GLN A 327 9.16 7.91 -21.99
CA GLN A 327 8.85 7.95 -23.42
C GLN A 327 7.80 9.03 -23.73
N ASP A 328 6.73 9.12 -22.94
CA ASP A 328 5.71 10.16 -23.07
C ASP A 328 6.28 11.58 -22.93
N LYS A 329 7.28 11.77 -22.05
CA LYS A 329 7.97 13.06 -21.88
C LYS A 329 8.84 13.38 -23.10
N GLN A 330 9.53 12.40 -23.67
CA GLN A 330 10.35 12.59 -24.87
C GLN A 330 9.48 12.95 -26.09
N HIS A 331 8.30 12.33 -26.24
CA HIS A 331 7.38 12.64 -27.33
C HIS A 331 6.59 13.96 -27.16
N LYS A 332 6.51 14.51 -25.95
CA LYS A 332 5.82 15.78 -25.66
C LYS A 332 6.73 17.01 -25.63
N LEU A 333 8.02 16.88 -25.93
CA LEU A 333 8.89 18.04 -26.13
C LEU A 333 8.40 18.82 -27.37
N PRO A 334 7.96 20.08 -27.23
CA PRO A 334 7.45 20.84 -28.36
C PRO A 334 8.58 21.07 -29.37
N LEU A 335 8.30 20.81 -30.65
CA LEU A 335 9.11 21.23 -31.81
C LEU A 335 9.14 22.77 -31.91
N ARG A 336 9.66 23.46 -30.89
CA ARG A 336 9.99 24.89 -30.92
C ARG A 336 11.43 25.00 -31.39
N GLY A 337 11.65 24.88 -32.70
CA GLY A 337 13.01 24.95 -33.24
C GLY A 337 13.16 24.99 -34.76
N LEU A 338 12.08 25.03 -35.56
CA LEU A 338 12.18 25.33 -36.99
C LEU A 338 11.77 26.78 -37.22
N VAL A 339 12.76 27.64 -36.99
CA VAL A 339 12.75 29.08 -37.29
C VAL A 339 12.62 29.27 -38.80
N ALA A 340 11.80 30.25 -39.15
CA ALA A 340 11.50 30.71 -40.50
C ALA A 340 12.75 30.98 -41.33
N VAL A 341 12.85 30.34 -42.50
CA VAL A 341 13.73 30.76 -43.57
C VAL A 341 12.97 31.77 -44.45
N ASP A 342 13.34 33.03 -44.24
CA ASP A 342 13.53 34.11 -45.20
C ASP A 342 12.51 34.30 -46.33
N LYS A 343 11.63 35.30 -46.14
CA LYS A 343 10.97 36.04 -47.23
C LYS A 343 11.73 37.33 -47.47
N SER A 344 12.75 37.28 -48.32
CA SER A 344 13.26 38.48 -49.01
C SER A 344 13.87 38.13 -50.35
N ARG A 345 13.02 37.97 -51.37
CA ARG A 345 13.39 38.21 -52.78
C ARG A 345 12.16 38.22 -53.67
N THR A 346 11.72 39.43 -54.03
CA THR A 346 11.39 39.86 -55.40
C THR A 346 11.11 41.35 -55.35
N GLY A 347 12.07 42.12 -55.85
CA GLY A 347 11.73 43.24 -56.72
C GLY A 347 11.45 42.72 -58.13
#